data_AF-A0A7X7LNZ3-F1
#
_entry.id   AF-A0A7X7LNZ3-F1
#
_cell.length_a   1.000
_cell.length_b   1.000
_cell.length_c   1.000
_cell.angle_alpha   90.00
_cell.angle_beta   90.00
_cell.angle_gamma   90.00
#
_symmetry.space_group_name_H-M   'P 1'
#
loop_
_entity.id
_entity.type
_entity.pdbx_description
1 polymer ?
#
loop_
_entity_poly.entity_id
_entity_poly.type
_entity_poly.pdbx_seq_one_letter_code
_entity_poly.pdbx_strand_id
1 'polypeptide(L)'
;MKLSSLFHFMWKKITGFFGQPITRKIIGVTLFFGITIFILLSNYSADYVQLKPDEVAQRDIQSTINATVVDENKTQELRQQAAASVQKVYQEDKFALSDTYNEINKFYADLEKYLSVEAEPGEKTTQIKILLENINIKTDIFQPGHTISQLTRFLLDKTADDIELIHQNSLMVSQAAMGKPVTAEALNTAYEQVMELTDQMAFSAEAKDIIKMVVINTI
;
A
#
# COMPACT_ATOMS: atom_id res chain seq x y z
N MET A 1 37.33 -51.75 58.72
CA MET A 1 37.91 -50.39 58.58
C MET A 1 37.06 -49.42 59.40
N LYS A 2 37.66 -48.60 60.27
CA LYS A 2 36.93 -47.74 61.22
C LYS A 2 36.24 -46.58 60.47
N LEU A 3 34.91 -46.47 60.55
CA LEU A 3 34.09 -45.41 59.94
C LEU A 3 34.60 -43.99 60.27
N SER A 4 35.22 -43.80 61.44
CA SER A 4 35.78 -42.51 61.85
C SER A 4 36.91 -42.03 60.95
N SER A 5 37.68 -42.94 60.34
CA SER A 5 38.80 -42.57 59.45
C SER A 5 38.31 -42.05 58.09
N LEU A 6 37.20 -42.60 57.57
CA LEU A 6 36.58 -42.16 56.32
C LEU A 6 35.93 -40.79 56.48
N PHE A 7 35.24 -40.55 57.59
CA PHE A 7 34.62 -39.25 57.88
C PHE A 7 35.67 -38.15 58.03
N HIS A 8 36.78 -38.43 58.73
CA HIS A 8 37.86 -37.47 58.91
C HIS A 8 38.58 -37.15 57.59
N PHE A 9 38.77 -38.15 56.73
CA PHE A 9 39.35 -37.96 55.39
C PHE A 9 38.43 -37.12 54.48
N MET A 10 37.13 -37.40 54.50
CA MET A 10 36.12 -36.61 53.78
C MET A 10 36.07 -35.17 54.29
N TRP A 11 36.07 -34.98 55.61
CA TRP A 11 36.06 -33.66 56.23
C TRP A 11 37.31 -32.83 55.90
N LYS A 12 38.48 -33.46 55.88
CA LYS A 12 39.74 -32.81 55.49
C LYS A 12 39.77 -32.40 54.01
N LYS A 13 39.14 -33.19 53.12
CA LYS A 13 38.99 -32.82 51.71
C LYS A 13 37.99 -31.68 51.51
N ILE A 14 36.85 -31.71 52.19
CA ILE A 14 35.81 -30.67 52.12
C ILE A 14 36.34 -29.33 52.63
N THR A 15 37.02 -29.33 53.78
CA THR A 15 37.63 -28.11 54.35
C THR A 15 38.76 -27.55 53.48
N GLY A 16 39.55 -28.41 52.83
CA GLY A 16 40.55 -27.99 51.84
C GLY A 16 39.94 -27.37 50.59
N PHE A 17 38.80 -27.89 50.12
CA PHE A 17 38.07 -27.37 48.96
C PHE A 17 37.46 -25.99 49.24
N PHE A 18 36.96 -25.77 50.45
CA PHE A 18 36.49 -24.47 50.94
C PHE A 18 37.60 -23.47 51.25
N GLY A 19 38.88 -23.89 51.27
CA GLY A 19 40.02 -23.01 51.51
C GLY A 19 40.44 -22.19 50.28
N GLN A 20 40.06 -22.62 49.08
CA GLN A 20 40.49 -21.97 47.83
C GLN A 20 39.63 -20.73 47.51
N PRO A 21 40.24 -19.60 47.13
CA PRO A 21 39.53 -18.34 46.91
C PRO A 21 38.56 -18.40 45.73
N ILE A 22 38.88 -19.19 44.69
CA ILE A 22 38.02 -19.38 43.51
C ILE A 22 36.76 -20.15 43.89
N THR A 23 36.90 -21.24 44.64
CA THR A 23 35.78 -22.07 45.09
C THR A 23 34.81 -21.29 45.98
N ARG A 24 35.32 -20.45 46.87
CA ARG A 24 34.49 -19.56 47.71
C ARG A 24 33.66 -18.59 46.88
N LYS A 25 34.24 -18.00 45.83
CA LYS A 25 33.51 -17.10 44.91
C LYS A 25 32.40 -17.85 44.17
N ILE A 26 32.70 -19.04 43.64
CA ILE A 26 31.71 -19.85 42.91
C ILE A 26 30.55 -20.23 43.83
N ILE A 27 30.85 -20.75 45.04
CA ILE A 27 29.81 -21.11 46.02
C ILE A 27 28.97 -19.89 46.40
N GLY A 28 29.59 -18.72 46.61
CA GLY A 28 28.87 -17.49 46.93
C GLY A 28 27.90 -17.06 45.81
N VAL A 29 28.35 -17.09 44.56
CA VAL A 29 27.51 -16.76 43.39
C VAL A 29 26.36 -17.77 43.25
N THR A 30 26.66 -19.07 43.34
CA THR A 30 25.62 -20.13 43.26
C THR A 30 24.58 -19.97 44.35
N LEU A 31 25.00 -19.65 45.58
CA LEU A 31 24.10 -19.51 46.71
C LEU A 31 23.25 -18.24 46.60
N PHE A 32 23.82 -17.13 46.12
CA PHE A 32 23.08 -15.90 45.83
C PHE A 32 21.98 -16.14 44.78
N PHE A 33 22.33 -16.64 43.61
CA PHE A 33 21.35 -16.91 42.55
C PHE A 33 20.33 -17.97 42.96
N GLY A 34 20.75 -19.00 43.70
CA GLY A 34 19.86 -20.04 44.21
C GLY A 34 18.76 -19.48 45.11
N ILE A 35 19.13 -18.59 46.06
CA ILE A 35 18.16 -17.91 46.92
C ILE A 35 17.24 -16.99 46.11
N THR A 36 17.80 -16.21 45.17
CA THR A 36 16.99 -15.29 44.35
C THR A 36 15.97 -16.03 43.50
N ILE A 37 16.36 -17.12 42.83
CA ILE A 37 15.46 -17.95 42.01
C ILE A 37 14.37 -18.58 42.88
N PHE A 38 14.74 -19.08 44.06
CA PHE A 38 13.77 -19.66 45.00
C PHE A 38 12.70 -18.66 45.45
N ILE A 39 13.09 -17.41 45.76
CA ILE A 39 12.16 -16.34 46.12
C ILE A 39 11.22 -16.01 44.95
N LEU A 40 11.76 -15.89 43.74
CA LEU A 40 10.95 -15.58 42.54
C LEU A 40 9.93 -16.67 42.23
N LEU A 41 10.31 -17.93 42.39
CA LEU A 41 9.42 -19.08 42.13
C LEU A 41 8.40 -19.29 43.25
N SER A 42 8.74 -18.97 44.51
CA SER A 42 7.83 -19.17 45.66
C SER A 42 6.56 -18.32 45.59
N ASN A 43 6.59 -17.20 44.86
CA ASN A 43 5.46 -16.28 44.74
C ASN A 43 4.67 -16.44 43.44
N TYR A 44 5.06 -17.39 42.58
CA TYR A 44 4.38 -17.63 41.31
C TYR A 44 3.24 -18.64 41.49
N SER A 45 2.20 -18.25 42.23
CA SER A 45 0.90 -18.91 42.15
C SER A 45 0.04 -18.10 41.19
N ALA A 46 0.09 -18.44 39.90
CA ALA A 46 -0.88 -17.92 38.95
C ALA A 46 -2.19 -18.67 39.22
N ASP A 47 -3.13 -17.99 39.88
CA ASP A 47 -4.52 -18.47 39.98
C ASP A 47 -5.12 -18.41 38.58
N TYR A 48 -4.88 -19.46 37.79
CA TYR A 48 -5.57 -19.65 36.53
C TYR A 48 -7.03 -19.93 36.85
N VAL A 49 -7.89 -18.97 36.53
CA VAL A 49 -9.34 -19.14 36.61
C VAL A 49 -9.73 -20.12 35.50
N GLN A 50 -9.86 -21.41 35.85
CA GLN A 50 -10.38 -22.43 34.95
C GLN A 50 -11.91 -22.32 34.91
N LEU A 51 -12.42 -21.51 34.00
CA LEU A 51 -13.86 -21.46 33.70
C LEU A 51 -14.26 -22.76 33.00
N LYS A 52 -15.22 -23.49 33.55
CA LYS A 52 -15.83 -24.63 32.86
C LYS A 52 -17.05 -24.16 32.07
N PRO A 53 -17.32 -24.74 30.88
CA PRO A 53 -18.62 -24.58 30.24
C PRO A 53 -19.73 -24.94 31.24
N ASP A 54 -20.77 -24.11 31.31
CA ASP A 54 -21.90 -24.21 32.25
C ASP A 54 -21.65 -23.85 33.72
N GLU A 55 -20.51 -23.24 34.05
CA GLU A 55 -20.28 -22.67 35.38
C GLU A 55 -21.07 -21.35 35.54
N VAL A 56 -22.00 -21.32 36.49
CA VAL A 56 -22.78 -20.12 36.84
C VAL A 56 -21.98 -19.22 37.79
N ALA A 57 -22.00 -17.92 37.54
CA ALA A 57 -21.31 -16.95 38.39
C ALA A 57 -21.85 -17.02 39.83
N GLN A 58 -20.97 -17.19 40.81
CA GLN A 58 -21.34 -17.25 42.23
C GLN A 58 -21.87 -15.93 42.78
N ARG A 59 -21.66 -14.83 42.05
CA ARG A 59 -22.18 -13.50 42.38
C ARG A 59 -22.55 -12.76 41.11
N ASP A 60 -23.64 -12.02 41.18
CA ASP A 60 -23.99 -11.06 40.15
C ASP A 60 -22.99 -9.91 40.19
N ILE A 61 -22.28 -9.69 39.09
CA ILE A 61 -21.49 -8.49 38.90
C ILE A 61 -22.46 -7.40 38.43
N GLN A 62 -23.00 -6.65 39.40
CA GLN A 62 -23.83 -5.49 39.10
C GLN A 62 -22.96 -4.24 39.06
N SER A 63 -23.07 -3.47 37.96
CA SER A 63 -22.46 -2.15 37.90
C SER A 63 -23.07 -1.26 38.98
N THR A 64 -22.24 -0.57 39.76
CA THR A 64 -22.70 0.39 40.77
C THR A 64 -23.48 1.56 40.15
N ILE A 65 -23.29 1.78 38.85
CA ILE A 65 -23.99 2.80 38.07
C ILE A 65 -24.96 2.14 37.08
N ASN A 66 -26.18 2.65 37.02
CA ASN A 66 -27.22 2.21 36.07
C ASN A 66 -27.18 3.03 34.77
N ALA A 67 -25.97 3.39 34.33
CA ALA A 67 -25.72 4.24 33.19
C ALA A 67 -24.65 3.62 32.31
N THR A 68 -24.86 3.65 31.00
CA THR A 68 -23.84 3.25 30.02
C THR A 68 -22.75 4.31 30.00
N VAL A 69 -21.54 3.95 30.44
CA VAL A 69 -20.37 4.82 30.32
C VAL A 69 -19.77 4.62 28.94
N VAL A 70 -19.85 5.65 28.12
CA VAL A 70 -19.26 5.67 26.78
C VAL A 70 -18.02 6.56 26.83
N ASP A 71 -16.88 5.99 26.49
CA ASP A 71 -15.69 6.78 26.20
C ASP A 71 -15.85 7.34 24.78
N GLU A 72 -16.21 8.62 24.67
CA GLU A 72 -16.46 9.27 23.38
C GLU A 72 -15.22 9.25 22.48
N ASN A 73 -14.02 9.42 23.04
CA ASN A 73 -12.78 9.41 22.27
C ASN A 73 -12.52 8.01 21.70
N LYS A 74 -12.63 6.98 22.55
CA LYS A 74 -12.42 5.60 22.09
C LYS A 74 -13.52 5.14 21.14
N THR A 75 -14.74 5.59 21.37
CA THR A 75 -15.88 5.33 20.49
C THR A 75 -15.68 5.99 19.13
N GLN A 76 -15.17 7.21 19.08
CA GLN A 76 -14.86 7.90 17.83
C GLN A 76 -13.73 7.20 17.06
N GLU A 77 -12.67 6.77 17.75
CA GLU A 77 -11.58 5.98 17.15
C GLU A 77 -12.11 4.67 16.56
N LEU A 78 -12.91 3.92 17.32
CA LEU A 78 -13.52 2.66 16.87
C LEU A 78 -14.52 2.88 15.73
N ARG A 79 -15.25 4.00 15.72
CA ARG A 79 -16.13 4.39 14.61
C ARG A 79 -15.33 4.69 13.33
N GLN A 80 -14.18 5.35 13.44
CA GLN A 80 -13.29 5.60 12.30
C GLN A 80 -12.68 4.30 11.78
N GLN A 81 -12.20 3.44 12.68
CA GLN A 81 -11.69 2.11 12.31
C GLN A 81 -12.77 1.25 11.66
N ALA A 82 -13.99 1.25 12.21
CA ALA A 82 -15.13 0.55 11.61
C ALA A 82 -15.48 1.14 10.23
N ALA A 83 -15.56 2.46 10.09
CA ALA A 83 -15.83 3.12 8.82
C ALA A 83 -14.76 2.81 7.74
N ALA A 84 -13.49 2.68 8.15
CA ALA A 84 -12.41 2.25 7.28
C ALA A 84 -12.43 0.74 6.97
N SER A 85 -12.98 -0.07 7.87
CA SER A 85 -13.05 -1.54 7.74
C SER A 85 -14.30 -2.02 7.00
N VAL A 86 -15.38 -1.23 7.00
CA VAL A 86 -16.55 -1.52 6.17
C VAL A 86 -16.12 -1.37 4.71
N GLN A 87 -16.35 -2.43 3.94
CA GLN A 87 -16.21 -2.39 2.49
C GLN A 87 -17.05 -1.23 1.99
N LYS A 88 -16.40 -0.14 1.54
CA LYS A 88 -17.09 0.98 0.89
C LYS A 88 -17.92 0.34 -0.19
N VAL A 89 -19.24 0.57 -0.18
CA VAL A 89 -20.10 0.12 -1.27
C VAL A 89 -19.71 0.98 -2.46
N TYR A 90 -18.68 0.54 -3.18
CA TYR A 90 -18.12 1.25 -4.30
C TYR A 90 -19.23 1.44 -5.31
N GLN A 91 -19.52 2.71 -5.65
CA GLN A 91 -20.26 2.98 -6.86
C GLN A 91 -19.26 2.74 -7.99
N GLU A 92 -19.25 1.50 -8.49
CA GLU A 92 -18.57 1.20 -9.74
C GLU A 92 -19.18 2.09 -10.82
N ASP A 93 -18.34 2.91 -11.44
CA ASP A 93 -18.75 3.60 -12.66
C ASP A 93 -18.72 2.61 -13.81
N LYS A 94 -19.90 2.12 -14.16
CA LYS A 94 -20.09 1.14 -15.24
C LYS A 94 -19.90 1.75 -16.63
N PHE A 95 -19.88 3.08 -16.74
CA PHE A 95 -19.79 3.79 -18.01
C PHE A 95 -18.43 4.43 -18.23
N ALA A 96 -17.58 4.54 -17.19
CA ALA A 96 -16.25 5.15 -17.27
C ALA A 96 -15.45 4.73 -18.51
N LEU A 97 -15.32 3.43 -18.79
CA LEU A 97 -14.58 2.94 -19.97
C LEU A 97 -15.22 3.41 -21.29
N SER A 98 -16.55 3.39 -21.38
CA SER A 98 -17.27 3.84 -22.58
C SER A 98 -17.13 5.35 -22.78
N ASP A 99 -17.14 6.12 -21.70
CA ASP A 99 -16.98 7.58 -21.75
C ASP A 99 -15.54 7.94 -22.14
N THR A 100 -14.53 7.28 -21.57
CA THR A 100 -13.14 7.40 -21.99
C THR A 100 -12.96 7.09 -23.48
N TYR A 101 -13.59 6.03 -24.00
CA TYR A 101 -13.56 5.73 -25.44
C TYR A 101 -14.15 6.85 -26.28
N ASN A 102 -15.29 7.39 -25.86
CA ASN A 102 -15.93 8.50 -26.57
C ASN A 102 -15.04 9.75 -26.60
N GLU A 103 -14.36 10.05 -25.49
CA GLU A 103 -13.43 11.18 -25.42
C GLU A 103 -12.19 10.98 -26.28
N ILE A 104 -11.57 9.80 -26.23
CA ILE A 104 -10.42 9.44 -27.10
C ILE A 104 -10.83 9.56 -28.57
N ASN A 105 -11.96 8.96 -28.96
CA ASN A 105 -12.44 9.01 -30.35
C ASN A 105 -12.72 10.44 -30.80
N LYS A 106 -13.30 11.27 -29.92
CA LYS A 106 -13.55 12.68 -30.22
C LYS A 106 -12.24 13.45 -30.44
N PHE A 107 -11.23 13.23 -29.60
CA PHE A 107 -9.92 13.86 -29.76
C PHE A 107 -9.30 13.55 -31.12
N TYR A 108 -9.26 12.27 -31.51
CA TYR A 108 -8.67 11.87 -32.80
C TYR A 108 -9.51 12.31 -34.00
N ALA A 109 -10.84 12.35 -33.88
CA ALA A 109 -11.70 12.92 -34.92
C ALA A 109 -11.48 14.43 -35.12
N ASP A 110 -11.31 15.18 -34.03
CA ASP A 110 -10.98 16.61 -34.09
C ASP A 110 -9.58 16.81 -34.71
N LEU A 111 -8.60 15.98 -34.34
CA LEU A 111 -7.26 15.99 -34.92
C LEU A 111 -7.29 15.73 -36.44
N GLU A 112 -7.97 14.67 -36.88
CA GLU A 112 -8.08 14.32 -38.29
C GLU A 112 -8.76 15.42 -39.10
N LYS A 113 -9.82 16.03 -38.54
CA LYS A 113 -10.47 17.19 -39.12
C LYS A 113 -9.48 18.33 -39.33
N TYR A 114 -8.68 18.67 -38.33
CA TYR A 114 -7.69 19.77 -38.44
C TYR A 114 -6.55 19.45 -39.41
N LEU A 115 -6.15 18.19 -39.53
CA LEU A 115 -5.17 17.75 -40.52
C LEU A 115 -5.72 17.84 -41.95
N SER A 116 -6.99 17.48 -42.14
CA SER A 116 -7.66 17.36 -43.45
C SER A 116 -8.18 18.68 -44.03
N VAL A 117 -8.43 19.71 -43.21
CA VAL A 117 -8.88 21.02 -43.70
C VAL A 117 -7.83 21.64 -44.63
N GLU A 118 -8.23 22.14 -45.79
CA GLU A 118 -7.39 23.02 -46.62
C GLU A 118 -7.30 24.40 -45.92
N ALA A 119 -6.28 24.59 -45.11
CA ALA A 119 -5.97 25.82 -44.41
C ALA A 119 -4.49 26.17 -44.57
N GLU A 120 -4.17 27.45 -44.37
CA GLU A 120 -2.78 27.92 -44.32
C GLU A 120 -1.98 27.13 -43.27
N PRO A 121 -0.72 26.74 -43.55
CA PRO A 121 0.07 25.90 -42.64
C PRO A 121 0.18 26.44 -41.20
N GLY A 122 0.17 27.77 -41.03
CA GLY A 122 0.19 28.41 -39.72
C GLY A 122 -1.11 28.25 -38.92
N GLU A 123 -2.25 28.18 -39.61
CA GLU A 123 -3.56 28.00 -39.00
C GLU A 123 -3.73 26.57 -38.49
N LYS A 124 -3.35 25.56 -39.31
CA LYS A 124 -3.34 24.14 -38.90
C LYS A 124 -2.52 23.91 -37.64
N THR A 125 -1.31 24.47 -37.62
CA THR A 125 -0.40 24.38 -36.47
C THR A 125 -1.04 24.95 -35.21
N THR A 126 -1.75 26.07 -35.34
CA THR A 126 -2.43 26.72 -34.21
C THR A 126 -3.59 25.88 -33.69
N GLN A 127 -4.43 25.32 -34.57
CA GLN A 127 -5.57 24.49 -34.17
C GLN A 127 -5.13 23.21 -33.45
N ILE A 128 -4.10 22.52 -33.96
CA ILE A 128 -3.56 21.30 -33.32
C ILE A 128 -2.88 21.63 -31.98
N LYS A 129 -2.17 22.76 -31.90
CA LYS A 129 -1.58 23.22 -30.64
C LYS A 129 -2.66 23.46 -29.57
N ILE A 130 -3.75 24.14 -29.93
CA ILE A 130 -4.88 24.37 -29.03
C ILE A 130 -5.53 23.04 -28.62
N LEU A 131 -5.71 22.10 -29.55
CA LEU A 131 -6.26 20.78 -29.25
C LEU A 131 -5.43 20.04 -28.19
N LEU A 132 -4.10 20.05 -28.33
CA LEU A 132 -3.18 19.44 -27.37
C LEU A 132 -3.14 20.19 -26.02
N GLU A 133 -3.25 21.52 -26.03
CA GLU A 133 -3.34 22.31 -24.79
C GLU A 133 -4.64 22.03 -24.03
N ASN A 134 -5.75 21.85 -24.75
CA ASN A 134 -7.05 21.58 -24.16
C ASN A 134 -7.14 20.20 -23.50
N ILE A 135 -6.46 19.19 -24.05
CA ILE A 135 -6.47 17.85 -23.45
C ILE A 135 -5.46 17.72 -22.31
N ASN A 136 -4.41 18.54 -22.27
CA ASN A 136 -3.36 18.45 -21.25
C ASN A 136 -3.75 19.14 -19.92
N ILE A 137 -4.73 18.58 -19.21
CA ILE A 137 -5.33 19.18 -17.99
C ILE A 137 -4.70 18.60 -16.71
N LYS A 138 -4.51 17.27 -16.63
CA LYS A 138 -3.99 16.51 -15.48
C LYS A 138 -2.45 16.54 -15.40
N THR A 139 -1.90 17.75 -15.41
CA THR A 139 -0.45 18.01 -15.40
C THR A 139 0.25 17.61 -14.09
N ASP A 140 -0.52 17.34 -13.03
CA ASP A 140 -0.07 16.78 -11.76
C ASP A 140 0.18 15.26 -11.83
N ILE A 141 -0.49 14.57 -12.74
CA ILE A 141 -0.39 13.11 -12.92
C ILE A 141 0.65 12.78 -13.98
N PHE A 142 0.62 13.48 -15.12
CA PHE A 142 1.54 13.25 -16.22
C PHE A 142 1.97 14.56 -16.88
N GLN A 143 3.27 14.68 -17.14
CA GLN A 143 3.84 15.75 -17.92
C GLN A 143 4.58 15.14 -19.11
N PRO A 144 4.25 15.55 -20.35
CA PRO A 144 4.96 15.04 -21.52
C PRO A 144 6.45 15.44 -21.46
N GLY A 145 7.32 14.53 -21.90
CA GLY A 145 8.75 14.84 -22.03
C GLY A 145 9.03 15.88 -23.12
N HIS A 146 8.14 15.99 -24.10
CA HIS A 146 8.19 16.96 -25.19
C HIS A 146 7.23 18.12 -24.99
N THR A 147 7.64 19.30 -25.44
CA THR A 147 6.76 20.48 -25.46
C THR A 147 5.60 20.30 -26.42
N ILE A 148 4.47 20.95 -26.16
CA ILE A 148 3.30 20.90 -27.05
C ILE A 148 3.68 21.30 -28.48
N SER A 149 4.54 22.30 -28.67
CA SER A 149 5.00 22.70 -30.01
C SER A 149 5.81 21.62 -30.74
N GLN A 150 6.54 20.76 -30.02
CA GLN A 150 7.23 19.60 -30.62
C GLN A 150 6.22 18.53 -31.00
N LEU A 151 5.25 18.23 -30.13
CA LEU A 151 4.19 17.25 -30.40
C LEU A 151 3.29 17.69 -31.57
N THR A 152 2.96 18.97 -31.68
CA THR A 152 2.25 19.54 -32.83
C THR A 152 3.01 19.31 -34.13
N ARG A 153 4.32 19.60 -34.15
CA ARG A 153 5.16 19.38 -35.33
C ARG A 153 5.27 17.90 -35.68
N PHE A 154 5.39 17.04 -34.68
CA PHE A 154 5.37 15.60 -34.86
C PHE A 154 4.09 15.15 -35.57
N LEU A 155 2.92 15.57 -35.07
CA LEU A 155 1.61 15.20 -35.65
C LEU A 155 1.43 15.71 -37.08
N LEU A 156 1.91 16.91 -37.40
CA LEU A 156 1.85 17.48 -38.75
C LEU A 156 2.69 16.71 -39.79
N ASP A 157 3.71 15.98 -39.34
CA ASP A 157 4.61 15.19 -40.18
C ASP A 157 4.16 13.72 -40.31
N LYS A 158 3.03 13.34 -39.69
CA LYS A 158 2.52 11.96 -39.72
C LYS A 158 1.47 11.76 -40.80
N THR A 159 1.41 10.55 -41.34
CA THR A 159 0.37 10.14 -42.28
C THR A 159 -0.93 9.80 -41.54
N ALA A 160 -2.04 9.73 -42.25
CA ALA A 160 -3.32 9.29 -41.66
C ALA A 160 -3.20 7.89 -41.02
N ASP A 161 -2.48 6.97 -41.68
CA ASP A 161 -2.24 5.61 -41.16
C ASP A 161 -1.43 5.63 -39.86
N ASP A 162 -0.43 6.52 -39.74
CA ASP A 162 0.35 6.68 -38.50
C ASP A 162 -0.53 7.22 -37.37
N ILE A 163 -1.40 8.19 -37.65
CA ILE A 163 -2.33 8.76 -36.66
C ILE A 163 -3.35 7.71 -36.20
N GLU A 164 -3.90 6.94 -37.13
CA GLU A 164 -4.82 5.83 -36.82
C GLU A 164 -4.13 4.78 -35.96
N LEU A 165 -2.86 4.46 -36.22
CA LEU A 165 -2.10 3.53 -35.41
C LEU A 165 -1.93 4.03 -33.95
N ILE A 166 -1.66 5.34 -33.76
CA ILE A 166 -1.59 5.96 -32.43
C ILE A 166 -2.97 5.96 -31.76
N HIS A 167 -4.04 6.22 -32.50
CA HIS A 167 -5.42 6.18 -32.02
C HIS A 167 -5.81 4.79 -31.50
N GLN A 168 -5.62 3.75 -32.31
CA GLN A 168 -5.93 2.37 -31.92
C GLN A 168 -5.13 1.91 -30.69
N ASN A 169 -3.86 2.33 -30.59
CA ASN A 169 -3.05 2.03 -29.40
C ASN A 169 -3.51 2.81 -28.17
N SER A 170 -4.03 4.03 -28.33
CA SER A 170 -4.63 4.78 -27.22
C SER A 170 -5.87 4.05 -26.67
N LEU A 171 -6.75 3.55 -27.55
CA LEU A 171 -7.91 2.74 -27.16
C LEU A 171 -7.50 1.41 -26.50
N MET A 172 -6.48 0.74 -27.04
CA MET A 172 -5.97 -0.51 -26.46
C MET A 172 -5.42 -0.30 -25.05
N VAL A 173 -4.67 0.78 -24.83
CA VAL A 173 -4.09 1.09 -23.52
C VAL A 173 -5.19 1.46 -22.51
N SER A 174 -6.17 2.28 -22.90
CA SER A 174 -7.30 2.59 -22.02
C SER A 174 -8.10 1.33 -21.67
N GLN A 175 -8.33 0.42 -22.63
CA GLN A 175 -8.97 -0.87 -22.39
C GLN A 175 -8.21 -1.73 -21.37
N ALA A 176 -6.88 -1.77 -21.48
CA ALA A 176 -6.04 -2.59 -20.62
C ALA A 176 -5.96 -2.01 -19.19
N ALA A 177 -5.93 -0.69 -19.06
CA ALA A 177 -5.88 0.01 -17.78
C ALA A 177 -7.25 0.03 -17.05
N MET A 178 -8.34 0.22 -17.79
CA MET A 178 -9.70 0.33 -17.25
C MET A 178 -10.56 -0.93 -17.45
N GLY A 179 -9.96 -2.05 -17.89
CA GLY A 179 -10.67 -3.31 -18.13
C GLY A 179 -11.24 -3.95 -16.86
N LYS A 180 -10.85 -3.44 -15.69
CA LYS A 180 -11.47 -3.75 -14.39
C LYS A 180 -12.28 -2.53 -13.92
N PRO A 181 -13.36 -2.72 -13.14
CA PRO A 181 -14.16 -1.61 -12.62
C PRO A 181 -13.27 -0.53 -12.00
N VAL A 182 -13.33 0.68 -12.56
CA VAL A 182 -12.52 1.80 -12.10
C VAL A 182 -13.12 2.31 -10.80
N THR A 183 -12.47 1.98 -9.69
CA THR A 183 -12.77 2.57 -8.39
C THR A 183 -11.81 3.74 -8.17
N ALA A 184 -12.20 4.72 -7.34
CA ALA A 184 -11.33 5.86 -7.02
C ALA A 184 -9.96 5.44 -6.45
N GLU A 185 -9.88 4.27 -5.81
CA GLU A 185 -8.65 3.71 -5.26
C GLU A 185 -7.80 3.00 -6.34
N ALA A 186 -8.42 2.49 -7.40
CA ALA A 186 -7.75 1.85 -8.54
C ALA A 186 -7.30 2.85 -9.62
N LEU A 187 -7.72 4.11 -9.55
CA LEU A 187 -7.44 5.13 -10.56
C LEU A 187 -5.93 5.41 -10.70
N ASN A 188 -5.21 5.51 -9.57
CA ASN A 188 -3.76 5.68 -9.60
C ASN A 188 -3.06 4.49 -10.26
N THR A 189 -3.49 3.27 -9.94
CA THR A 189 -2.99 2.06 -10.57
C THR A 189 -3.27 2.04 -12.08
N ALA A 190 -4.44 2.54 -12.51
CA ALA A 190 -4.76 2.67 -13.93
C ALA A 190 -3.79 3.65 -14.62
N TYR A 191 -3.49 4.80 -14.02
CA TYR A 191 -2.50 5.75 -14.56
C TYR A 191 -1.10 5.14 -14.66
N GLU A 192 -0.63 4.43 -13.64
CA GLU A 192 0.65 3.72 -13.67
C GLU A 192 0.69 2.67 -14.79
N GLN A 193 -0.39 1.92 -14.96
CA GLN A 193 -0.50 0.90 -15.99
C GLN A 193 -0.51 1.51 -17.40
N VAL A 194 -1.15 2.67 -17.60
CA VAL A 194 -1.09 3.42 -18.88
C VAL A 194 0.36 3.80 -19.20
N MET A 195 1.11 4.30 -18.22
CA MET A 195 2.51 4.68 -18.40
C MET A 195 3.36 3.46 -18.78
N GLU A 196 3.27 2.37 -18.01
CA GLU A 196 4.05 1.15 -18.23
C GLU A 196 3.76 0.51 -19.59
N LEU A 197 2.48 0.32 -19.93
CA LEU A 197 2.07 -0.29 -21.20
C LEU A 197 2.57 0.53 -22.39
N THR A 198 2.46 1.86 -22.31
CA THR A 198 2.91 2.74 -23.39
C THR A 198 4.43 2.77 -23.52
N ASP A 199 5.17 2.67 -22.41
CA ASP A 199 6.64 2.64 -22.43
C ASP A 199 7.19 1.39 -23.12
N GLN A 200 6.49 0.27 -23.02
CA GLN A 200 6.86 -0.99 -23.69
C GLN A 200 6.57 -1.00 -25.20
N MET A 201 5.80 -0.03 -25.72
CA MET A 201 5.46 0.02 -27.14
C MET A 201 6.66 0.39 -28.02
N ALA A 202 6.66 -0.14 -29.25
CA ALA A 202 7.65 0.20 -30.28
C ALA A 202 7.30 1.51 -31.02
N PHE A 203 7.06 2.59 -30.27
CA PHE A 203 6.77 3.92 -30.79
C PHE A 203 7.89 4.92 -30.50
N SER A 204 7.91 6.03 -31.24
CA SER A 204 8.76 7.18 -30.90
C SER A 204 8.34 7.78 -29.56
N ALA A 205 9.24 8.53 -28.91
CA ALA A 205 8.97 9.13 -27.62
C ALA A 205 7.82 10.16 -27.69
N GLU A 206 7.69 10.88 -28.81
CA GLU A 206 6.60 11.82 -29.06
C GLU A 206 5.25 11.11 -29.19
N ALA A 207 5.19 9.99 -29.93
CA ALA A 207 3.98 9.19 -30.03
C ALA A 207 3.57 8.61 -28.67
N LYS A 208 4.54 8.15 -27.86
CA LYS A 208 4.29 7.70 -26.48
C LYS A 208 3.73 8.82 -25.61
N ASP A 209 4.30 10.02 -25.70
CA ASP A 209 3.83 11.18 -24.95
C ASP A 209 2.39 11.55 -25.34
N ILE A 210 2.03 11.46 -26.63
CA ILE A 210 0.67 11.71 -27.11
C ILE A 210 -0.29 10.65 -26.57
N ILE A 211 0.05 9.36 -26.67
CA ILE A 211 -0.80 8.27 -26.16
C ILE A 211 -1.03 8.45 -24.65
N LYS A 212 0.04 8.64 -23.86
CA LYS A 212 -0.08 8.85 -22.40
C LYS A 212 -0.91 10.09 -22.09
N MET A 213 -0.66 11.21 -22.78
CA MET A 213 -1.40 12.45 -22.57
C MET A 213 -2.88 12.26 -22.85
N VAL A 214 -3.24 11.71 -24.00
CA VAL A 214 -4.63 11.50 -24.38
C VAL A 214 -5.31 10.57 -23.37
N VAL A 215 -4.74 9.39 -23.13
CA VAL A 215 -5.37 8.37 -22.29
C VAL A 215 -5.51 8.84 -20.84
N ILE A 216 -4.44 9.35 -20.21
CA ILE A 216 -4.48 9.78 -18.79
C ILE A 216 -5.49 10.91 -18.58
N ASN A 217 -5.62 11.83 -19.54
CA ASN A 217 -6.53 12.96 -19.39
C ASN A 217 -8.00 12.59 -19.61
N THR A 218 -8.29 11.47 -20.27
CA THR A 218 -9.64 10.93 -20.50
C THR A 218 -10.11 9.90 -19.47
N ILE A 219 -9.25 9.53 -18.52
CA ILE A 219 -9.52 8.64 -17.37
C ILE A 219 -9.74 9.47 -16.12
#